data_AF-A0AAW1IIS5-F1
#
_entry.id   AF-A0AAW1IIS5-F1
#
_cell.length_a   1.000
_cell.length_b   1.000
_cell.length_c   1.000
_cell.angle_alpha   90.00
_cell.angle_beta   90.00
_cell.angle_gamma   90.00
#
_symmetry.space_group_name_H-M   'P 1'
#
loop_
_entity.id
_entity.type
_entity.pdbx_description
1 polymer ?
#
loop_
_entity_poly.entity_id
_entity_poly.type
_entity_poly.pdbx_seq_one_letter_code
_entity_poly.pdbx_strand_id
1 'polypeptide(L)' 'MRFVMPNSRVMIHQPHSGCGGHVENVRRQVNEAVQTRHKVDKMYAAFTGQPLEKLQQYTQIDRFLSVTEVI' A
#
# COMPACT_ATOMS: atom_id res chain seq x y z
N MET A 1 13.36 16.27 3.20
CA MET A 1 13.96 15.41 4.23
C MET A 1 12.83 14.69 4.97
N ARG A 2 12.98 13.42 5.34
CA ARG A 2 11.98 12.60 6.07
C ARG A 2 12.58 12.20 7.42
N PHE A 3 11.82 12.33 8.51
CA PHE A 3 12.27 12.04 9.88
C PHE A 3 11.23 11.20 10.63
N VAL A 4 11.68 10.41 11.60
CA VAL A 4 10.83 9.57 12.46
C VAL A 4 11.37 9.57 13.89
N MET A 5 10.48 9.59 14.89
CA MET A 5 10.89 9.58 16.30
C MET A 5 11.30 8.17 16.74
N PRO A 6 12.22 8.01 17.73
CA PRO A 6 12.80 6.71 18.10
C PRO A 6 11.80 5.62 18.53
N ASN A 7 10.62 6.00 19.02
CA ASN A 7 9.59 5.07 19.50
C ASN A 7 8.36 4.98 18.57
N SER A 8 8.42 5.59 17.38
CA SER A 8 7.31 5.52 16.42
C SER A 8 7.24 4.14 15.77
N ARG A 9 6.03 3.76 15.35
CA ARG A 9 5.80 2.61 14.46
C ARG A 9 5.15 3.11 13.18
N VAL A 10 5.56 2.57 12.04
CA VAL A 10 4.94 2.84 10.75
C VAL A 10 4.19 1.60 10.31
N MET A 11 2.92 1.75 9.96
CA MET A 11 2.13 0.65 9.41
C MET A 11 1.89 0.93 7.92
N ILE A 12 2.18 -0.06 7.09
CA ILE A 12 1.83 -0.05 5.68
C ILE A 12 0.88 -1.19 5.39
N HIS A 13 -0.09 -0.91 4.53
CA HIS A 13 -1.03 -1.90 4.02
C HIS A 13 -1.56 -1.50 2.66
N GLN A 14 -2.26 -2.44 2.02
CA GLN A 14 -2.99 -2.21 0.80
C GLN A 14 -4.18 -1.26 1.07
N PRO A 15 -4.57 -0.45 0.08
CA PRO A 15 -5.79 0.34 0.18
C PRO A 15 -7.01 -0.57 0.31
N HIS A 16 -7.91 -0.20 1.20
CA HIS A 16 -9.18 -0.89 1.38
C HIS A 16 -10.22 -0.32 0.40
N SER A 17 -10.95 -1.20 -0.28
CA SER A 17 -12.05 -0.81 -1.19
C SER A 17 -13.27 -1.69 -0.95
N GLY A 18 -14.44 -1.07 -0.83
CA GLY A 18 -15.73 -1.76 -0.84
C GLY A 18 -16.33 -1.75 -2.24
N CYS A 19 -17.00 -2.83 -2.63
CA CYS A 19 -17.72 -2.91 -3.90
C CYS A 19 -19.16 -3.36 -3.69
N GLY A 20 -20.10 -2.86 -4.50
CA GLY A 20 -21.52 -3.23 -4.39
C GLY A 20 -22.41 -2.71 -5.53
N GLY A 21 -23.58 -3.32 -5.68
CA GLY A 21 -24.56 -3.00 -6.72
C GLY A 21 -24.60 -4.01 -7.86
N HIS A 22 -25.12 -3.58 -9.02
CA HIS A 22 -25.19 -4.41 -10.23
C HIS A 22 -23.80 -4.90 -10.69
N VAL A 23 -23.77 -6.04 -11.36
CA VAL A 23 -22.53 -6.73 -11.79
C VAL A 23 -21.53 -5.79 -12.48
N GLU A 24 -21.99 -4.95 -13.42
CA GLU A 24 -21.11 -4.01 -14.13
C GLU A 24 -20.51 -2.93 -13.23
N ASN A 25 -21.24 -2.46 -12.22
CA ASN A 25 -20.73 -1.48 -11.27
C ASN A 25 -19.69 -2.11 -10.35
N VAL A 26 -19.94 -3.34 -9.87
CA VAL A 26 -18.96 -4.10 -9.09
C VAL A 26 -17.69 -4.32 -9.91
N ARG A 27 -17.82 -4.73 -11.19
CA ARG A 27 -16.68 -4.91 -12.10
C ARG A 27 -15.85 -3.64 -12.23
N ARG A 28 -16.49 -2.49 -12.44
CA ARG A 28 -15.81 -1.20 -12.55
C ARG A 28 -15.11 -0.82 -11.23
N GLN A 29 -15.75 -1.01 -10.09
CA GLN A 29 -15.17 -0.70 -8.77
C GLN A 29 -13.96 -1.58 -8.45
N VAL A 30 -14.04 -2.88 -8.75
CA VAL A 30 -12.91 -3.80 -8.57
C VAL A 30 -11.72 -3.38 -9.44
N ASN A 31 -11.95 -3.02 -10.71
CA ASN A 31 -10.89 -2.55 -11.59
C ASN A 31 -10.22 -1.27 -11.05
N GLU A 32 -11.01 -0.32 -10.54
CA GLU A 32 -10.49 0.90 -9.94
C GLU A 32 -9.67 0.61 -8.67
N ALA A 33 -10.12 -0.33 -7.85
CA ALA A 33 -9.40 -0.76 -6.64
C ALA A 33 -8.02 -1.37 -6.99
N VAL A 34 -7.97 -2.22 -8.02
CA VAL A 34 -6.72 -2.81 -8.51
C VAL A 34 -5.77 -1.74 -9.04
N GLN A 35 -6.27 -0.78 -9.82
CA GLN A 35 -5.46 0.33 -10.31
C GLN A 35 -4.94 1.22 -9.18
N THR A 36 -5.79 1.52 -8.19
CA THR A 36 -5.43 2.30 -7.01
C THR A 36 -4.31 1.64 -6.23
N ARG A 37 -4.43 0.33 -5.96
CA ARG A 37 -3.39 -0.46 -5.31
C ARG A 37 -2.06 -0.36 -6.08
N HIS A 38 -2.08 -0.61 -7.38
CA HIS A 38 -0.87 -0.58 -8.20
C HIS A 38 -0.21 0.82 -8.24
N LYS A 39 -1.02 1.88 -8.22
CA LYS A 39 -0.53 3.27 -8.14
C LYS A 39 0.18 3.53 -6.82
N VAL A 40 -0.41 3.10 -5.71
CA VAL A 40 0.20 3.24 -4.37
C VAL A 40 1.51 2.45 -4.27
N ASP A 41 1.54 1.21 -4.77
CA ASP A 41 2.75 0.39 -4.78
C ASP A 41 3.88 1.06 -5.59
N LYS A 42 3.56 1.66 -6.75
CA LYS A 42 4.53 2.44 -7.54
C LYS A 42 5.05 3.68 -6.80
N MET A 43 4.19 4.35 -6.04
CA MET A 43 4.62 5.48 -5.22
C MET A 43 5.57 5.03 -4.12
N TYR A 44 5.27 3.92 -3.43
CA TYR A 44 6.20 3.33 -2.47
C TYR A 44 7.53 2.97 -3.11
N ALA A 45 7.52 2.37 -4.30
CA ALA A 45 8.76 2.03 -5.03
C ALA A 45 9.59 3.29 -5.34
N ALA A 46 8.94 4.34 -5.86
CA ALA A 46 9.61 5.60 -6.17
C ALA A 46 10.19 6.30 -4.93
N PHE A 47 9.51 6.22 -3.77
CA PHE A 47 9.95 6.92 -2.57
C PHE A 47 10.92 6.13 -1.69
N THR A 48 10.94 4.80 -1.79
CA THR A 48 11.77 3.92 -0.96
C THR A 48 12.93 3.29 -1.74
N GLY A 49 12.88 3.28 -3.07
CA GLY A 49 13.83 2.57 -3.92
C GLY A 49 13.68 1.04 -3.87
N GLN A 50 12.69 0.50 -3.15
CA GLN A 50 12.48 -0.94 -3.05
C GLN A 50 11.79 -1.50 -4.31
N PRO A 51 12.09 -2.75 -4.70
CA PRO A 51 11.44 -3.37 -5.85
C PRO A 51 9.94 -3.56 -5.61
N LEU A 52 9.15 -3.40 -6.67
CA LEU A 52 7.69 -3.42 -6.62
C LEU A 52 7.15 -4.74 -6.03
N GLU A 53 7.73 -5.87 -6.40
CA GLU A 53 7.33 -7.20 -5.91
C GLU A 53 7.47 -7.31 -4.38
N LYS A 54 8.56 -6.78 -3.81
CA LYS A 54 8.78 -6.79 -2.36
C LYS A 54 7.76 -5.90 -1.64
N LEU A 55 7.45 -4.73 -2.21
CA LEU A 55 6.45 -3.83 -1.64
C LEU A 55 5.05 -4.43 -1.67
N GLN A 56 4.67 -5.11 -2.76
CA GLN A 56 3.40 -5.81 -2.86
C GLN A 56 3.23 -6.91 -1.81
N GLN A 57 4.32 -7.63 -1.49
CA GLN A 57 4.31 -8.59 -0.39
C GLN A 57 4.19 -7.90 0.98
N TYR A 58 4.79 -6.72 1.15
CA TYR A 58 4.77 -6.00 2.41
C TYR A 58 3.42 -5.34 2.69
N THR A 59 2.72 -4.87 1.64
CA THR A 59 1.42 -4.21 1.76
C THR A 59 0.24 -5.19 1.72
N GLN A 60 0.46 -6.47 1.41
CA GLN A 60 -0.64 -7.46 1.30
C GLN A 60 -1.47 -7.59 2.58
N ILE A 61 -0.83 -7.45 3.74
CA ILE A 61 -1.44 -7.43 5.07
C ILE A 61 -0.98 -6.20 5.82
N ASP A 62 -1.63 -5.90 6.94
CA ASP A 62 -1.16 -4.88 7.86
C ASP A 62 0.24 -5.24 8.36
N ARG A 63 1.24 -4.47 7.96
CA ARG A 63 2.63 -4.67 8.34
C ARG A 63 3.11 -3.48 9.15
N PHE A 64 3.44 -3.74 10.41
CA PHE A 64 4.01 -2.75 11.31
C PHE A 64 5.54 -2.85 11.29
N LEU A 65 6.18 -1.73 11.01
CA LEU A 65 7.62 -1.56 10.93
C LEU A 65 8.10 -0.73 12.13
N SER A 66 9.21 -1.16 12.71
CA SER A 66 9.98 -0.38 13.67
C SER A 66 10.77 0.72 12.98
N VAL A 67 11.31 1.67 13.75
CA VAL A 67 12.14 2.76 13.22
C VAL A 67 13.32 2.24 12.39
N THR A 68 14.01 1.19 12.86
CA THR A 68 15.15 0.59 12.17
C THR A 68 14.78 -0.05 10.84
N GLU A 69 13.53 -0.47 10.65
CA GLU A 69 13.05 -1.07 9.40
C GLU A 69 12.57 -0.03 8.37
N VAL A 70 12.36 1.23 8.80
CA VAL A 70 11.77 2.31 7.99
C VAL A 70 12.83 3.28 7.47
N ILE A 71 13.94 3.44 8.20
CA ILE A 71 15.10 4.27 7.81
C ILE A 71 15.91 3.56 6.74
#